data_AF-A0A7J8A633-F1
#
_entry.id   AF-A0A7J8A633-F1
#
_cell.length_a   1.000
_cell.length_b   1.000
_cell.length_c   1.000
_cell.angle_alpha   90.00
_cell.angle_beta   90.00
_cell.angle_gamma   90.00
#
_symmetry.space_group_name_H-M   'P 1'
#
loop_
_entity.id
_entity.type
_entity.pdbx_description
1 polymer ?
#
loop_
_entity_poly.entity_id
_entity_poly.type
_entity_poly.pdbx_seq_one_letter_code
_entity_poly.pdbx_strand_id
1 'polypeptide(L)'
;MATPVAAPPGAMPSRASKRSACGPGGGGGGGGGARAAEEEPPPPLQAVLVADSFNRRFFPISKDQPRVLLPLANVALIDYTLEFLTATGVQETFVFCCWKAAQIKEHLL
;
A
#
# COMPACT_ATOMS: atom_id res chain seq x y z
N MET A 1 4.21 -37.31 5.49
CA MET A 1 2.84 -36.93 5.83
C MET A 1 2.80 -35.41 6.01
N ALA A 2 2.29 -34.69 5.02
CA ALA A 2 1.90 -33.27 5.12
C ALA A 2 1.15 -32.93 3.83
N THR A 3 -0.17 -32.94 3.91
CA THR A 3 -1.08 -32.48 2.84
C THR A 3 -1.14 -30.95 2.86
N PRO A 4 -0.98 -30.25 1.73
CA PRO A 4 -1.45 -28.87 1.62
C PRO A 4 -2.95 -28.87 1.36
N VAL A 5 -3.72 -28.26 2.28
CA VAL A 5 -5.15 -28.01 2.11
C VAL A 5 -5.35 -26.86 1.12
N ALA A 6 -6.14 -27.12 0.09
CA ALA A 6 -6.59 -26.13 -0.86
C ALA A 6 -7.85 -25.41 -0.33
N ALA A 7 -7.95 -24.11 -0.59
CA ALA A 7 -9.21 -23.36 -0.58
C ALA A 7 -9.20 -22.34 -1.73
N PRO A 8 -10.12 -22.43 -2.72
CA PRO A 8 -10.25 -21.50 -3.85
C PRO A 8 -11.42 -20.49 -3.63
N PRO A 9 -11.85 -19.75 -4.67
CA PRO A 9 -11.62 -18.32 -4.89
C PRO A 9 -12.76 -17.40 -4.38
N GLY A 10 -12.40 -16.29 -3.73
CA GLY A 10 -13.33 -15.23 -3.36
C GLY A 10 -13.62 -14.28 -4.53
N ALA A 11 -14.89 -14.16 -4.88
CA ALA A 11 -15.41 -13.38 -6.01
C ALA A 11 -15.12 -11.86 -5.92
N MET A 12 -14.70 -11.29 -7.04
CA MET A 12 -14.61 -9.84 -7.28
C MET A 12 -16.03 -9.27 -7.46
N PRO A 13 -16.50 -8.31 -6.65
CA PRO A 13 -17.75 -7.62 -6.94
C PRO A 13 -17.54 -6.58 -8.05
N SER A 14 -18.27 -6.75 -9.15
CA SER A 14 -18.40 -5.79 -10.25
C SER A 14 -19.13 -4.53 -9.78
N ARG A 15 -18.41 -3.42 -9.64
CA ARG A 15 -19.06 -2.13 -9.35
C ARG A 15 -19.64 -1.56 -10.65
N ALA A 16 -20.91 -1.86 -10.86
CA ALA A 16 -21.76 -1.24 -11.86
C ALA A 16 -21.83 0.28 -11.64
N SER A 17 -21.42 1.03 -12.65
CA SER A 17 -21.61 2.48 -12.73
C SER A 17 -23.05 2.74 -13.19
N LYS A 18 -23.98 2.93 -12.23
CA LYS A 18 -25.32 3.44 -12.53
C LYS A 18 -25.43 4.85 -11.97
N ARG A 19 -25.35 5.79 -12.89
CA ARG A 19 -25.44 7.23 -12.66
C ARG A 19 -26.76 7.58 -11.97
N SER A 20 -26.62 8.45 -10.98
CA SER A 20 -27.67 9.11 -10.20
C SER A 20 -28.82 9.65 -11.06
N ALA A 21 -30.04 9.32 -10.67
CA ALA A 21 -31.24 10.09 -11.00
C ALA A 21 -32.01 10.32 -9.69
N CYS A 22 -32.28 11.58 -9.40
CA CYS A 22 -32.95 12.09 -8.21
C CYS A 22 -34.47 11.86 -8.22
N GLY A 23 -35.06 11.55 -7.06
CA GLY A 23 -36.51 11.56 -6.82
C GLY A 23 -36.84 11.32 -5.34
N PRO A 24 -37.81 12.03 -4.71
CA PRO A 24 -37.90 12.18 -3.25
C PRO A 24 -38.99 11.32 -2.57
N GLY A 25 -38.88 11.22 -1.23
CA GLY A 25 -39.88 10.66 -0.31
C GLY A 25 -39.40 9.34 0.32
N GLY A 26 -39.50 9.08 1.62
CA GLY A 26 -40.07 9.80 2.75
C GLY A 26 -40.28 8.77 3.86
N GLY A 27 -39.94 9.15 5.10
CA GLY A 27 -40.50 8.55 6.32
C GLY A 27 -39.81 7.31 6.91
N GLY A 28 -39.50 7.40 8.20
CA GLY A 28 -39.67 6.26 9.11
C GLY A 28 -38.48 5.86 9.99
N GLY A 29 -38.28 6.62 11.07
CA GLY A 29 -38.39 6.08 12.44
C GLY A 29 -37.26 5.21 13.03
N GLY A 30 -36.83 5.63 14.23
CA GLY A 30 -36.18 4.80 15.25
C GLY A 30 -34.66 4.85 15.16
N GLY A 31 -33.91 5.47 16.07
CA GLY A 31 -34.09 5.53 17.51
C GLY A 31 -32.98 4.71 18.15
N GLY A 32 -32.12 5.36 18.94
CA GLY A 32 -31.28 4.66 19.91
C GLY A 32 -29.79 4.98 19.86
N GLY A 33 -29.36 5.75 20.86
CA GLY A 33 -28.09 5.48 21.51
C GLY A 33 -26.93 6.36 21.10
N ALA A 34 -26.90 7.57 21.67
CA ALA A 34 -25.65 8.24 22.00
C ALA A 34 -24.84 7.28 22.90
N ARG A 35 -23.90 6.55 22.30
CA ARG A 35 -22.74 6.02 23.01
C ARG A 35 -21.58 6.88 22.59
N ALA A 36 -21.13 7.71 23.54
CA ALA A 36 -19.83 8.32 23.49
C ALA A 36 -18.81 7.19 23.24
N ALA A 37 -18.35 7.11 22.00
CA ALA A 37 -17.16 6.35 21.68
C ALA A 37 -16.01 7.22 22.20
N GLU A 38 -15.36 6.73 23.25
CA GLU A 38 -13.97 7.09 23.52
C GLU A 38 -13.25 6.95 22.17
N GLU A 39 -12.84 8.07 21.59
CA GLU A 39 -12.25 8.12 20.25
C GLU A 39 -10.84 7.55 20.36
N GLU A 40 -10.76 6.22 20.29
CA GLU A 40 -9.50 5.49 20.17
C GLU A 40 -8.76 6.10 18.97
N PRO A 41 -7.49 6.55 19.15
CA PRO A 41 -6.78 7.23 18.09
C PRO A 41 -6.83 6.37 16.83
N PRO A 42 -7.13 6.97 15.66
CA PRO A 42 -7.24 6.20 14.42
C PRO A 42 -5.95 5.39 14.23
N PRO A 43 -6.07 4.14 13.78
CA PRO A 43 -4.91 3.28 13.59
C PRO A 43 -3.91 3.98 12.67
N PRO A 44 -2.59 3.83 12.91
CA PRO A 44 -1.57 4.50 12.12
C PRO A 44 -1.73 4.13 10.64
N LEU A 45 -1.54 5.11 9.76
CA LEU A 45 -1.58 4.88 8.32
C LEU A 45 -0.34 4.07 7.93
N GLN A 46 -0.59 2.86 7.44
CA GLN A 46 0.44 1.92 7.00
C GLN A 46 0.55 1.92 5.48
N ALA A 47 1.78 1.91 4.97
CA ALA A 47 2.06 1.76 3.55
C ALA A 47 2.98 0.57 3.29
N VAL A 48 2.84 -0.05 2.12
CA VAL A 48 3.74 -1.11 1.65
C VAL A 48 4.43 -0.62 0.38
N LEU A 49 5.75 -0.46 0.44
CA LEU A 49 6.59 -0.09 -0.69
C LEU A 49 7.18 -1.35 -1.33
N VAL A 50 6.76 -1.66 -2.54
CA VAL A 50 7.38 -2.73 -3.33
C VAL A 50 8.62 -2.17 -4.01
N ALA A 51 9.78 -2.45 -3.43
CA ALA A 51 11.06 -1.89 -3.88
C ALA A 51 11.71 -2.68 -5.02
N ASP A 52 11.19 -3.85 -5.36
CA ASP A 52 11.63 -4.59 -6.54
C ASP A 52 10.72 -4.28 -7.73
N SER A 53 11.17 -4.58 -8.94
CA SER A 53 10.26 -4.59 -10.08
C SER A 53 10.50 -5.79 -10.98
N PHE A 54 9.39 -6.37 -11.41
CA PHE A 54 9.38 -7.58 -12.21
C PHE A 54 9.66 -7.30 -13.71
N ASN A 55 10.03 -6.07 -14.05
CA ASN A 55 10.31 -5.63 -15.42
C ASN A 55 11.81 -5.65 -15.76
N ARG A 56 12.15 -5.99 -17.01
CA ARG A 56 13.54 -6.04 -17.52
C ARG A 56 14.01 -4.75 -18.23
N ARG A 57 13.27 -3.64 -18.14
CA ARG A 57 13.58 -2.41 -18.88
C ARG A 57 14.93 -1.78 -18.49
N PHE A 58 15.37 -1.96 -17.26
CA PHE A 58 16.63 -1.42 -16.74
C PHE A 58 17.74 -2.47 -16.67
N PHE A 59 17.60 -3.60 -17.36
CA PHE A 59 18.51 -4.75 -17.24
C PHE A 59 20.02 -4.44 -17.36
N PRO A 60 20.50 -3.57 -18.29
CA PRO A 60 21.94 -3.29 -18.35
C PRO A 60 22.46 -2.52 -17.13
N ILE A 61 21.62 -1.73 -16.46
CA ILE A 61 22.01 -0.86 -15.35
C ILE A 61 21.72 -1.53 -14.01
N SER A 62 20.59 -2.24 -13.91
CA SER A 62 20.17 -2.90 -12.68
C SER A 62 20.92 -4.19 -12.39
N LYS A 63 21.84 -4.65 -13.26
CA LYS A 63 22.60 -5.90 -13.04
C LYS A 63 23.41 -5.88 -11.75
N ASP A 64 24.00 -4.73 -11.43
CA ASP A 64 24.91 -4.59 -10.31
C ASP A 64 24.26 -3.93 -9.08
N GLN A 65 23.18 -3.17 -9.26
CA GLN A 65 22.50 -2.46 -8.18
C GLN A 65 20.97 -2.52 -8.34
N PRO A 66 20.19 -2.73 -7.26
CA PRO A 66 18.73 -2.71 -7.35
C PRO A 66 18.23 -1.34 -7.79
N ARG A 67 17.15 -1.32 -8.58
CA ARG A 67 16.61 -0.07 -9.15
C ARG A 67 16.30 1.01 -8.14
N VAL A 68 15.86 0.62 -6.96
CA VAL A 68 15.43 1.53 -5.91
C VAL A 68 16.60 2.28 -5.27
N LEU A 69 17.83 1.79 -5.44
CA LEU A 69 19.05 2.51 -5.06
C LEU A 69 19.71 3.24 -6.23
N LEU A 70 19.13 3.21 -7.44
CA LEU A 70 19.71 3.96 -8.56
C LEU A 70 19.56 5.46 -8.30
N PRO A 71 20.62 6.25 -8.56
CA PRO A 71 20.60 7.68 -8.32
C PRO A 71 19.73 8.40 -9.35
N LEU A 72 18.77 9.19 -8.87
CA LEU A 72 17.99 10.15 -9.63
C LEU A 72 18.30 11.55 -9.09
N ALA A 73 18.89 12.40 -9.92
CA ALA A 73 19.41 13.71 -9.49
C ALA A 73 20.33 13.61 -8.25
N ASN A 74 21.28 12.67 -8.29
CA ASN A 74 22.28 12.44 -7.24
C ASN A 74 21.76 11.91 -5.89
N VAL A 75 20.46 11.57 -5.79
CA VAL A 75 19.83 10.98 -4.59
C VAL A 75 19.21 9.63 -4.96
N ALA A 76 19.14 8.67 -4.05
CA ALA A 76 18.56 7.36 -4.34
C ALA A 76 17.05 7.46 -4.58
N LEU A 77 16.53 6.63 -5.49
CA LEU A 77 15.10 6.60 -5.82
C LEU A 77 14.20 6.33 -4.60
N ILE A 78 14.67 5.53 -3.64
CA ILE A 78 13.91 5.21 -2.42
C ILE A 78 13.60 6.45 -1.58
N ASP A 79 14.54 7.39 -1.49
CA ASP A 79 14.41 8.54 -0.59
C ASP A 79 13.26 9.43 -1.02
N TYR A 80 13.09 9.64 -2.34
CA TYR A 80 11.94 10.35 -2.90
C TYR A 80 10.61 9.67 -2.56
N THR A 81 10.56 8.34 -2.56
CA THR A 81 9.34 7.61 -2.20
C THR A 81 9.03 7.70 -0.71
N LEU A 82 10.05 7.69 0.15
CA LEU A 82 9.88 7.85 1.59
C LEU A 82 9.48 9.29 1.95
N GLU A 83 10.05 10.29 1.28
CA GLU A 83 9.64 11.69 1.43
C GLU A 83 8.16 11.87 1.03
N PHE A 84 7.72 11.23 -0.04
CA PHE A 84 6.31 11.24 -0.44
C PHE A 84 5.40 10.56 0.60
N LEU A 85 5.82 9.43 1.17
CA LEU A 85 5.05 8.71 2.19
C LEU A 85 4.97 9.49 3.50
N THR A 86 6.06 10.15 3.91
CA THR A 86 6.06 11.01 5.10
C THR A 86 5.22 12.27 4.89
N ALA A 87 5.26 12.90 3.72
CA ALA A 87 4.43 14.06 3.39
C ALA A 87 2.92 13.73 3.34
N THR A 88 2.57 12.47 3.04
CA THR A 88 1.18 11.98 3.06
C THR A 88 0.70 11.58 4.46
N GLY A 89 1.57 11.63 5.48
CA GLY A 89 1.23 11.30 6.85
C GLY A 89 1.23 9.79 7.15
N VAL A 90 1.93 8.99 6.35
CA VAL A 90 2.15 7.57 6.63
C VAL A 90 3.10 7.45 7.82
N GLN A 91 2.67 6.73 8.85
CA GLN A 91 3.45 6.53 10.08
C GLN A 91 4.30 5.26 10.03
N GLU A 92 3.84 4.24 9.29
CA GLU A 92 4.52 2.96 9.19
C GLU A 92 4.68 2.55 7.73
N THR A 93 5.90 2.24 7.31
CA THR A 93 6.19 1.83 5.93
C THR A 93 6.89 0.48 5.91
N PHE A 94 6.34 -0.49 5.20
CA PHE A 94 6.92 -1.81 4.99
C PHE A 94 7.56 -1.88 3.60
N VAL A 95 8.88 -2.06 3.55
CA VAL A 95 9.60 -2.18 2.28
C VAL A 95 9.76 -3.66 1.89
N PHE A 96 9.15 -4.07 0.80
CA PHE A 96 9.26 -5.42 0.25
C PHE A 96 10.39 -5.50 -0.79
N CYS A 97 11.41 -6.31 -0.49
CA CYS A 97 12.60 -6.48 -1.32
C CYS A 97 12.91 -7.98 -1.52
N CYS A 98 13.17 -8.40 -2.76
CA CYS A 98 13.61 -9.77 -3.06
C CYS A 98 15.13 -9.83 -3.34
N TRP A 99 15.66 -8.86 -4.08
CA TRP A 99 17.05 -8.86 -4.52
C TRP A 99 17.91 -7.85 -3.74
N LYS A 100 19.11 -8.30 -3.31
CA LYS A 100 20.11 -7.48 -2.59
C LYS A 100 19.51 -6.68 -1.41
N ALA A 101 18.59 -7.30 -0.66
CA ALA A 101 17.94 -6.67 0.47
C ALA A 101 18.91 -6.15 1.55
N ALA A 102 20.10 -6.75 1.67
CA ALA A 102 21.15 -6.25 2.59
C ALA A 102 21.59 -4.83 2.25
N GLN A 103 21.77 -4.50 0.97
CA GLN A 103 22.16 -3.15 0.53
C GLN A 103 21.05 -2.13 0.79
N ILE A 104 19.80 -2.52 0.58
CA ILE A 104 18.64 -1.65 0.84
C ILE A 104 18.53 -1.39 2.34
N LYS A 105 18.73 -2.41 3.18
CA LYS A 105 18.76 -2.25 4.63
C LYS A 105 19.88 -1.32 5.09
N GLU A 106 21.08 -1.45 4.52
CA GLU A 106 22.22 -0.58 4.82
C GLU A 106 21.97 0.88 4.42
N HIS A 107 21.26 1.13 3.31
CA HIS A 107 20.87 2.49 2.90
C HIS A 107 19.79 3.12 3.79
N LEU A 108 18.97 2.29 4.46
CA LEU A 108 17.86 2.73 5.30
C LEU A 108 18.20 2.80 6.80
N LEU A 109 19.37 2.29 7.21
CA LEU A 109 19.88 2.31 8.59
C LEU A 109 20.81 3.51 8.80
#